data_AF-A0A5Q4DTT5-F1
#
_entry.id   AF-A0A5Q4DTT5-F1
#
_cell.length_a   1.000
_cell.length_b   1.000
_cell.length_c   1.000
_cell.angle_alpha   90.00
_cell.angle_beta   90.00
_cell.angle_gamma   90.00
#
_symmetry.space_group_name_H-M   'P 1'
#
loop_
_entity.id
_entity.type
_entity.pdbx_description
1 polymer ?
#
loop_
_entity_poly.entity_id
_entity_poly.type
_entity_poly.pdbx_seq_one_letter_code
_entity_poly.pdbx_strand_id
1 'polypeptide(L)'
;MIRISTFTGAASVLALTAGMAQADPALMFDLGGKFDKSFNEAAYNGAERWRAETGGTYREIEMQAAAQRVQFARRLAEAGSNPVVVMGFQNAPTLEEVAPDYPDTSFVLIDAVVDLPNVRSVIFAEHEGSYLVGMLAAMA
;
A
#
# COMPACT_ATOMS: atom_id res chain seq x y z
N MET A 1 33.36 32.04 44.62
CA MET A 1 31.98 31.51 44.56
C MET A 1 31.64 31.22 43.10
N ILE A 2 31.56 29.94 42.73
CA ILE A 2 31.36 29.47 41.35
C ILE A 2 29.85 29.30 41.12
N ARG A 3 29.34 29.90 40.03
CA ARG A 3 27.95 29.79 39.56
C ARG A 3 27.68 28.38 39.02
N ILE A 4 26.66 27.72 39.54
CA ILE A 4 26.08 26.51 38.94
C ILE A 4 24.90 26.95 38.08
N SER A 5 25.06 26.83 36.75
CA SER A 5 23.99 26.96 35.76
C SER A 5 23.58 25.56 35.34
N THR A 6 22.42 25.11 35.83
CA THR A 6 21.94 23.74 35.68
C THR A 6 21.48 23.47 34.25
N PHE A 7 22.09 22.47 33.61
CA PHE A 7 21.69 21.84 32.36
C PHE A 7 20.35 21.11 32.54
N THR A 8 19.24 21.66 32.04
CA THR A 8 17.92 21.00 32.02
C THR A 8 17.28 20.92 30.62
N GLY A 9 18.06 21.09 29.55
CA GLY A 9 17.52 21.15 28.17
C GLY A 9 17.57 19.84 27.35
N ALA A 10 18.27 18.79 27.81
CA ALA A 10 18.61 17.66 26.93
C ALA A 10 17.64 16.46 26.99
N ALA A 11 16.73 16.41 27.96
CA ALA A 11 15.84 15.25 28.14
C ALA A 11 14.57 15.28 27.28
N SER A 12 14.16 16.44 26.77
CA SER A 12 12.90 16.61 26.02
C SER A 12 12.99 16.18 24.55
N VAL A 13 14.18 16.12 23.95
CA VAL A 13 14.35 15.77 22.52
C VAL A 13 14.32 14.26 22.29
N LEU A 14 14.70 13.44 23.28
CA LEU A 14 14.72 11.98 23.18
C LEU A 14 13.33 11.33 23.29
N ALA A 15 12.31 12.04 23.77
CA ALA A 15 10.96 11.51 23.92
C ALA A 15 10.13 11.57 22.63
N LEU A 16 10.53 12.40 21.65
CA LEU A 16 9.79 12.59 20.39
C LEU A 16 10.07 11.50 19.35
N THR A 17 11.09 10.67 19.53
CA THR A 17 11.45 9.58 18.60
C THR A 17 10.85 8.23 18.98
N ALA A 18 10.28 8.09 20.18
CA ALA A 18 9.71 6.84 20.68
C ALA A 18 8.21 6.63 20.32
N GLY A 19 7.61 7.58 19.59
CA GLY A 19 6.15 7.65 19.40
C GLY A 19 5.67 7.72 17.95
N MET A 20 6.50 7.41 16.96
CA MET A 20 5.95 7.05 15.65
C MET A 20 5.35 5.66 15.78
N ALA A 21 4.11 5.58 16.25
CA ALA A 21 3.30 4.38 16.05
C ALA A 21 3.37 4.09 14.54
N GLN A 22 4.07 3.03 14.17
CA GLN A 22 4.22 2.65 12.78
C GLN A 22 2.84 2.27 12.28
N ALA A 23 2.25 3.13 11.44
CA ALA A 23 0.96 2.89 10.83
C ALA A 23 1.03 1.56 10.06
N ASP A 24 0.18 0.60 10.40
CA ASP A 24 0.13 -0.67 9.67
C ASP A 24 -0.24 -0.40 8.20
N PRO A 25 0.48 -0.98 7.23
CA PRO A 25 0.05 -0.97 5.84
C PRO A 25 -1.32 -1.63 5.66
N ALA A 26 -1.98 -1.34 4.54
CA ALA A 26 -3.18 -2.06 4.14
C ALA A 26 -3.06 -2.62 2.72
N LEU A 27 -3.70 -3.77 2.48
CA LEU A 27 -3.84 -4.41 1.17
C LEU A 27 -5.32 -4.49 0.78
N MET A 28 -5.69 -3.82 -0.31
CA MET A 28 -7.02 -3.83 -0.89
C MET A 28 -7.00 -4.65 -2.18
N PHE A 29 -7.58 -5.85 -2.12
CA PHE A 29 -7.67 -6.75 -3.27
C PHE A 29 -8.67 -6.22 -4.30
N ASP A 30 -8.45 -6.55 -5.59
CA ASP A 30 -9.48 -6.34 -6.62
C ASP A 30 -10.53 -7.46 -6.54
N LEU A 31 -11.60 -7.32 -7.32
CA LEU A 31 -12.60 -8.36 -7.47
C LEU A 31 -11.97 -9.68 -7.96
N GLY A 32 -12.48 -10.81 -7.47
CA GLY A 32 -11.92 -12.16 -7.73
C GLY A 32 -11.54 -12.90 -6.46
N GLY A 33 -11.39 -12.18 -5.35
CA GLY A 33 -11.07 -12.74 -4.04
C GLY A 33 -9.57 -12.95 -3.84
N LYS A 34 -9.17 -13.07 -2.57
CA LYS A 34 -7.78 -13.17 -2.13
C LYS A 34 -7.04 -14.42 -2.65
N PHE A 35 -7.74 -15.54 -2.75
CA PHE A 35 -7.17 -16.84 -3.15
C PHE A 35 -7.57 -17.24 -4.57
N ASP A 36 -7.36 -16.30 -5.51
CA ASP A 36 -7.69 -16.45 -6.93
C ASP A 36 -6.67 -17.29 -7.72
N LYS A 37 -5.64 -17.85 -7.06
CA LYS A 37 -4.51 -18.60 -7.66
C LYS A 37 -3.70 -17.79 -8.68
N SER A 38 -3.82 -16.46 -8.64
CA SER A 38 -3.24 -15.57 -9.64
C SER A 38 -2.89 -14.23 -9.00
N PHE A 39 -3.50 -13.15 -9.46
CA PHE A 39 -3.07 -11.78 -9.22
C PHE A 39 -3.24 -11.33 -7.77
N ASN A 40 -4.43 -11.54 -7.18
CA ASN A 40 -4.67 -11.18 -5.78
C ASN A 40 -3.87 -12.07 -4.82
N GLU A 41 -3.76 -13.37 -5.13
CA GLU A 41 -2.99 -14.29 -4.30
C GLU A 41 -1.49 -13.96 -4.33
N ALA A 42 -0.96 -13.51 -5.48
CA ALA A 42 0.41 -13.00 -5.58
C ALA A 42 0.66 -11.79 -4.66
N ALA A 43 -0.30 -10.86 -4.59
CA ALA A 43 -0.22 -9.71 -3.68
C ALA A 43 -0.25 -10.13 -2.21
N TYR A 44 -1.15 -11.06 -1.86
CA TYR A 44 -1.21 -11.63 -0.52
C TYR A 44 0.13 -12.29 -0.13
N ASN A 45 0.69 -13.12 -1.01
CA ASN A 45 1.97 -13.78 -0.76
C ASN A 45 3.11 -12.77 -0.56
N GLY A 46 3.09 -11.65 -1.29
CA GLY A 46 4.01 -10.53 -1.07
C GLY A 46 3.86 -9.89 0.32
N ALA A 47 2.62 -9.63 0.75
CA ALA A 47 2.33 -9.08 2.08
C ALA A 47 2.71 -10.05 3.21
N GLU A 48 2.44 -11.35 3.05
CA GLU A 48 2.85 -12.39 4.01
C GLU A 48 4.37 -12.48 4.12
N ARG A 49 5.08 -12.39 3.01
CA ARG A 49 6.55 -12.36 3.00
C ARG A 49 7.07 -11.13 3.74
N TRP A 50 6.51 -9.95 3.47
CA TRP A 50 6.87 -8.72 4.22
C TRP A 50 6.63 -8.88 5.72
N ARG A 51 5.48 -9.46 6.10
CA ARG A 51 5.14 -9.74 7.51
C ARG A 51 6.19 -10.64 8.16
N ALA A 52 6.59 -11.72 7.47
CA ALA A 52 7.59 -12.65 7.97
C ALA A 52 9.00 -12.04 8.08
N GLU A 53 9.39 -11.20 7.12
CA GLU A 53 10.72 -10.56 7.08
C GLU A 53 10.85 -9.41 8.09
N THR A 54 9.77 -8.68 8.38
CA THR A 54 9.80 -7.47 9.22
C THR A 54 9.23 -7.66 10.62
N GLY A 55 8.40 -8.68 10.84
CA GLY A 55 7.62 -8.85 12.06
C GLY A 55 6.47 -7.83 12.21
N GLY A 56 6.21 -7.02 11.18
CA GLY A 56 5.11 -6.05 11.17
C GLY A 56 3.74 -6.70 11.01
N THR A 57 2.69 -5.89 11.03
CA THR A 57 1.30 -6.29 10.74
C THR A 57 0.74 -5.46 9.59
N TYR A 58 -0.29 -5.97 8.91
CA TYR A 58 -1.00 -5.25 7.86
C TYR A 58 -2.49 -5.54 7.95
N ARG A 59 -3.31 -4.61 7.44
CA ARG A 59 -4.75 -4.77 7.27
C ARG A 59 -5.05 -5.28 5.87
N GLU A 60 -6.15 -6.00 5.69
CA GLU A 60 -6.59 -6.40 4.36
C GLU A 60 -8.08 -6.20 4.17
N ILE A 61 -8.50 -6.00 2.92
CA ILE A 61 -9.92 -5.92 2.56
C ILE A 61 -10.17 -6.63 1.23
N GLU A 62 -11.18 -7.51 1.24
CA GLU A 62 -11.73 -8.16 0.05
C GLU A 62 -13.08 -7.54 -0.28
N MET A 63 -13.20 -7.01 -1.49
CA MET A 63 -14.45 -6.41 -1.94
C MET A 63 -15.38 -7.45 -2.55
N GLN A 64 -16.68 -7.23 -2.37
CA GLN A 64 -17.72 -8.06 -2.98
C GLN A 64 -18.33 -7.43 -4.23
N ALA A 65 -18.24 -6.10 -4.35
CA ALA A 65 -18.75 -5.37 -5.51
C ALA A 65 -17.91 -4.13 -5.84
N ALA A 66 -17.84 -3.78 -7.13
CA ALA A 66 -17.11 -2.61 -7.63
C ALA A 66 -17.53 -1.29 -6.96
N ALA A 67 -18.82 -1.17 -6.57
CA ALA A 67 -19.35 0.02 -5.91
C ALA A 67 -18.71 0.29 -4.51
N GLN A 68 -17.99 -0.67 -3.95
CA GLN A 68 -17.37 -0.53 -2.62
C GLN A 68 -15.96 0.10 -2.66
N ARG A 69 -15.37 0.28 -3.85
CA ARG A 69 -13.97 0.70 -4.01
C ARG A 69 -13.64 2.00 -3.26
N VAL A 70 -14.37 3.07 -3.57
CA VAL A 70 -14.18 4.39 -2.93
C VAL A 70 -14.38 4.31 -1.42
N GLN A 71 -15.46 3.69 -0.98
CA GLN A 71 -15.77 3.55 0.45
C GLN A 71 -14.61 2.85 1.20
N PHE A 72 -14.07 1.78 0.64
CA PHE A 72 -13.01 1.01 1.27
C PHE A 72 -11.65 1.70 1.22
N ALA A 73 -11.29 2.34 0.12
CA ALA A 73 -10.07 3.15 0.05
C ALA A 73 -10.09 4.27 1.11
N ARG A 74 -11.21 4.99 1.24
CA ARG A 74 -11.41 6.01 2.30
C ARG A 74 -11.30 5.41 3.69
N ARG A 75 -12.00 4.30 3.96
CA ARG A 75 -11.96 3.63 5.26
C ARG A 75 -10.55 3.22 5.68
N LEU A 76 -9.73 2.73 4.75
CA LEU A 76 -8.35 2.32 5.05
C LEU A 76 -7.45 3.52 5.38
N ALA A 77 -7.61 4.62 4.63
CA ALA A 77 -6.91 5.88 4.89
C ALA A 77 -7.34 6.52 6.22
N GLU A 78 -8.65 6.56 6.50
CA GLU A 78 -9.23 7.04 7.77
C GLU A 78 -8.80 6.21 8.97
N ALA A 79 -8.61 4.90 8.79
CA ALA A 79 -8.06 4.01 9.80
C ALA A 79 -6.55 4.24 10.03
N GLY A 80 -5.93 5.19 9.33
CA GLY A 80 -4.52 5.54 9.44
C GLY A 80 -3.60 4.49 8.83
N SER A 81 -4.07 3.68 7.87
CA SER A 81 -3.21 2.70 7.21
C SER A 81 -2.24 3.40 6.26
N ASN A 82 -0.95 3.06 6.34
CA ASN A 82 0.05 3.73 5.51
C ASN A 82 1.27 2.81 5.23
N PRO A 83 1.53 2.41 3.97
CA PRO A 83 0.77 2.74 2.77
C PRO A 83 -0.54 1.94 2.64
N VAL A 84 -1.45 2.41 1.79
CA VAL A 84 -2.59 1.65 1.28
C VAL A 84 -2.25 1.11 -0.11
N VAL A 85 -2.01 -0.20 -0.22
CA VAL A 85 -1.74 -0.91 -1.47
C VAL A 85 -3.06 -1.35 -2.08
N VAL A 86 -3.35 -0.90 -3.30
CA VAL A 86 -4.59 -1.16 -4.03
C VAL A 86 -4.29 -1.92 -5.31
N MET A 87 -4.91 -3.10 -5.43
CA MET A 87 -4.69 -4.01 -6.55
C MET A 87 -5.60 -3.68 -7.73
N GLY A 88 -5.06 -3.74 -8.94
CA GLY A 88 -5.82 -3.83 -10.19
C GLY A 88 -6.15 -2.49 -10.83
N PHE A 89 -6.04 -2.45 -12.16
CA PHE A 89 -6.20 -1.24 -12.97
C PHE A 89 -7.56 -0.54 -12.81
N GLN A 90 -8.61 -1.30 -12.47
CA GLN A 90 -9.97 -0.80 -12.24
C GLN A 90 -10.09 0.13 -11.02
N ASN A 91 -9.06 0.18 -10.17
CA ASN A 91 -8.99 1.09 -9.03
C ASN A 91 -8.35 2.45 -9.34
N ALA A 92 -7.85 2.69 -10.57
CA ALA A 92 -7.29 3.99 -10.93
C ALA A 92 -8.25 5.17 -10.67
N PRO A 93 -9.52 5.14 -11.14
CA PRO A 93 -10.47 6.23 -10.84
C PRO A 93 -10.77 6.39 -9.35
N THR A 94 -10.68 5.28 -8.59
CA THR A 94 -10.86 5.32 -7.14
C THR A 94 -9.75 6.11 -6.47
N LEU A 95 -8.49 5.92 -6.88
CA LEU A 95 -7.37 6.66 -6.31
C LEU A 95 -7.29 8.10 -6.83
N GLU A 96 -7.71 8.38 -8.06
CA GLU A 96 -7.88 9.75 -8.55
C GLU A 96 -8.86 10.55 -7.69
N GLU A 97 -9.94 9.91 -7.23
CA GLU A 97 -10.92 10.54 -6.34
C GLU A 97 -10.45 10.62 -4.88
N VAL A 98 -9.90 9.52 -4.34
CA VAL A 98 -9.66 9.39 -2.90
C VAL A 98 -8.33 9.98 -2.47
N ALA A 99 -7.25 9.78 -3.24
CA ALA A 99 -5.92 10.18 -2.79
C ALA A 99 -5.77 11.68 -2.48
N PRO A 100 -6.39 12.62 -3.22
CA PRO A 100 -6.33 14.05 -2.89
C PRO A 100 -6.92 14.41 -1.52
N ASP A 101 -7.91 13.63 -1.03
CA ASP A 101 -8.56 13.88 0.25
C ASP A 101 -7.71 13.43 1.46
N TYR A 102 -6.69 12.60 1.22
CA TYR A 102 -5.80 12.07 2.26
C TYR A 102 -4.32 12.30 1.88
N PRO A 103 -3.85 13.57 1.84
CA PRO A 103 -2.52 13.91 1.34
C PRO A 103 -1.37 13.28 2.14
N ASP A 104 -1.59 12.93 3.42
CA ASP A 104 -0.60 12.29 4.30
C ASP A 104 -0.58 10.76 4.18
N THR A 105 -1.55 10.17 3.48
CA THR A 105 -1.59 8.73 3.21
C THR A 105 -0.86 8.43 1.91
N SER A 106 0.13 7.54 1.95
CA SER A 106 0.74 7.02 0.73
C SER A 106 -0.13 5.90 0.16
N PHE A 107 -0.53 6.04 -1.09
CA PHE A 107 -1.20 4.99 -1.84
C PHE A 107 -0.24 4.31 -2.80
N VAL A 108 -0.40 3.01 -3.01
CA VAL A 108 0.30 2.26 -4.05
C VAL A 108 -0.73 1.63 -4.96
N LEU A 109 -0.70 1.95 -6.25
CA LEU A 109 -1.55 1.33 -7.26
C LEU A 109 -0.76 0.28 -8.02
N ILE A 110 -1.26 -0.95 -8.05
CA ILE A 110 -0.71 -2.02 -8.88
C ILE A 110 -1.51 -2.11 -10.18
N ASP A 111 -0.80 -2.22 -11.31
CA ASP A 111 -1.35 -2.51 -12.65
C ASP A 111 -2.05 -1.32 -13.36
N ALA A 112 -1.86 -0.09 -12.88
CA ALA A 112 -2.27 1.12 -13.59
C ALA A 112 -1.46 2.35 -13.18
N VAL A 113 -1.66 3.45 -13.91
CA VAL A 113 -1.02 4.74 -13.66
C VAL A 113 -2.03 5.74 -13.15
N VAL A 114 -1.71 6.35 -12.01
CA VAL A 114 -2.33 7.57 -11.48
C VAL A 114 -1.21 8.55 -11.15
N ASP A 115 -1.29 9.76 -11.70
CA ASP A 115 -0.28 10.81 -11.57
C ASP A 115 -0.68 11.80 -10.47
N LEU A 116 -0.53 11.37 -9.22
CA LEU A 116 -0.79 12.17 -8.02
C LEU A 116 0.38 12.07 -7.04
N PRO A 117 0.69 13.14 -6.27
CA PRO A 117 1.92 13.23 -5.48
C PRO A 117 2.04 12.17 -4.38
N ASN A 118 0.92 11.66 -3.87
CA ASN A 118 0.86 10.63 -2.84
C ASN A 118 0.44 9.24 -3.39
N VAL A 119 0.50 9.04 -4.71
CA VAL A 119 0.20 7.75 -5.35
C VAL A 119 1.44 7.21 -6.05
N ARG A 120 1.92 6.05 -5.61
CA ARG A 120 2.95 5.28 -6.32
C ARG A 120 2.30 4.27 -7.25
N SER A 121 2.44 4.49 -8.56
CA SER A 121 2.02 3.53 -9.57
C SER A 121 3.10 2.46 -9.82
N VAL A 122 2.71 1.19 -9.87
CA VAL A 122 3.56 0.04 -10.18
C VAL A 122 2.94 -0.72 -11.34
N ILE A 123 3.59 -0.67 -12.50
CA ILE A 123 3.18 -1.33 -13.74
C ILE A 123 4.20 -2.42 -14.10
N PHE A 124 3.78 -3.41 -14.89
CA PHE A 124 4.68 -4.41 -15.44
C PHE A 124 4.80 -4.25 -16.96
N ALA A 125 5.79 -4.91 -17.55
CA ALA A 125 5.94 -5.02 -18.99
C ALA A 125 5.34 -6.36 -19.44
N GLU A 126 4.05 -6.58 -19.20
CA GLU A 126 3.39 -7.89 -19.39
C GLU A 126 3.46 -8.36 -20.85
N HIS A 127 3.55 -7.41 -21.79
CA HIS A 127 3.71 -7.68 -23.21
C HIS A 127 5.04 -8.38 -23.55
N GLU A 128 6.13 -8.09 -22.83
CA GLU A 128 7.42 -8.76 -23.03
C GLU A 128 7.34 -10.24 -22.65
N GLY A 129 6.75 -10.55 -21.49
CA GLY A 129 6.50 -11.92 -21.07
C GLY A 129 5.50 -12.65 -21.96
N SER A 130 4.42 -11.95 -22.36
CA SER A 130 3.36 -12.46 -23.25
C SER A 130 3.90 -12.85 -24.62
N TYR A 131 4.86 -12.09 -25.15
CA TYR A 131 5.53 -12.41 -26.41
C TYR A 131 6.25 -13.77 -26.34
N LEU A 132 6.99 -14.03 -25.27
CA LEU A 132 7.73 -15.28 -25.08
C LEU A 132 6.79 -16.49 -25.00
N VAL A 133 5.72 -16.40 -24.21
CA VAL A 133 4.73 -17.50 -24.11
C VAL A 133 3.93 -17.68 -25.39
N GLY A 134 3.67 -16.60 -26.13
CA GLY A 134 3.05 -16.68 -27.46
C GLY A 134 3.90 -17.41 -28.49
N MET A 135 5.22 -17.17 -28.50
CA MET A 135 6.14 -17.93 -29.35
C MET A 135 6.14 -19.43 -29.00
N LEU A 136 6.19 -19.78 -27.72
CA LEU A 136 6.11 -21.17 -27.28
C LEU A 136 4.79 -21.83 -27.69
N ALA A 137 3.66 -21.11 -27.57
CA ALA A 137 2.36 -21.61 -27.99
C ALA A 137 2.29 -21.87 -29.50
N ALA A 138 2.94 -21.05 -30.33
CA ALA A 138 3.01 -21.26 -31.78
C ALA A 138 3.84 -22.49 -32.19
N MET A 139 4.71 -22.98 -31.30
CA MET A 139 5.53 -24.17 -31.51
C MET A 139 4.89 -25.48 -31.02
N ALA A 140 3.74 -25.40 -30.33
CA ALA A 140 3.06 -26.52 -29.69
C ALA A 140 2.19 -27.34 -30.66
#